data_AF-A0A1H6FVD5-F1
#
_entry.id   AF-A0A1H6FVD5-F1
#
_cell.length_a   1.000
_cell.length_b   1.000
_cell.length_c   1.000
_cell.angle_alpha   90.00
_cell.angle_beta   90.00
_cell.angle_gamma   90.00
#
_symmetry.space_group_name_H-M   'P 1'
#
loop_
_entity.id
_entity.type
_entity.pdbx_description
1 polymer ?
#
loop_
_entity_poly.entity_id
_entity_poly.type
_entity_poly.pdbx_seq_one_letter_code
_entity_poly.pdbx_strand_id
1 'polypeptide(L)'
;MSGDSKESTQGIKQNQSPETDGTSSVTDTPETQPLSITLPDGSENVADAIVTHREMLTDPHEHGLATDEDISHLSKAMETFSDRLEKTTQQYDETQSQVDELHNLVEHQQQQINELQSVVISLADILGTEAEWTKFNDT
;
A
#
# COMPACT_ATOMS: atom_id res chain seq x y z
N MET A 1 13.18 -10.43 39.89
CA MET A 1 13.98 -9.29 39.38
C MET A 1 13.42 -8.95 38.02
N SER A 2 12.89 -7.73 37.88
CA SER A 2 12.32 -7.19 36.63
C SER A 2 13.44 -6.91 35.63
N GLY A 3 13.29 -7.41 34.40
CA GLY A 3 14.20 -7.13 33.29
C GLY A 3 13.65 -5.98 32.45
N ASP A 4 14.13 -4.77 32.72
CA ASP A 4 14.03 -3.58 31.86
C ASP A 4 15.06 -3.76 30.73
N SER A 5 14.63 -3.77 29.45
CA SER A 5 15.56 -3.78 28.31
C SER A 5 15.46 -2.45 27.59
N LYS A 6 16.42 -1.57 27.90
CA LYS A 6 16.66 -0.30 27.21
C LYS A 6 17.43 -0.54 25.91
N GLU A 7 16.85 0.01 24.87
CA GLU A 7 17.47 0.66 23.71
C GLU A 7 18.96 1.00 23.90
N SER A 8 19.81 0.47 23.00
CA SER A 8 21.19 0.90 22.84
C SER A 8 21.46 1.14 21.37
N THR A 9 21.18 2.38 20.94
CA THR A 9 21.59 2.96 19.66
C THR A 9 23.11 3.14 19.65
N GLN A 10 23.80 2.26 18.92
CA GLN A 10 25.23 2.40 18.70
C GLN A 10 25.49 3.38 17.56
N GLY A 11 25.70 4.65 17.93
CA GLY A 11 26.23 5.67 17.05
C GLY A 11 27.69 5.42 16.73
N ILE A 12 28.03 5.45 15.44
CA ILE A 12 29.41 5.59 14.97
C ILE A 12 29.45 6.79 14.04
N LYS A 13 29.83 7.94 14.61
CA LYS A 13 30.43 9.06 13.88
C LYS A 13 31.82 9.26 14.49
N GLN A 14 32.88 8.91 13.77
CA GLN A 14 34.08 9.75 13.81
C GLN A 14 34.92 9.61 12.55
N ASN A 15 34.71 10.63 11.73
CA ASN A 15 35.52 11.15 10.66
C ASN A 15 36.99 11.36 11.09
N GLN A 16 37.95 10.93 10.27
CA GLN A 16 39.27 11.56 10.20
C GLN A 16 39.85 11.37 8.78
N SER A 17 39.65 12.39 7.95
CA SER A 17 40.54 12.73 6.85
C SER A 17 41.69 13.61 7.37
N PRO A 18 42.84 13.64 6.70
CA PRO A 18 43.63 14.85 6.56
C PRO A 18 43.52 15.37 5.11
N GLU A 19 42.72 16.44 4.95
CA GLU A 19 43.09 17.75 4.37
C GLU A 19 44.42 17.76 3.57
N THR A 20 44.47 18.06 2.27
CA THR A 20 44.64 19.39 1.61
C THR A 20 45.41 19.09 0.30
N ASP A 21 45.34 19.77 -0.84
CA ASP A 21 44.83 21.07 -1.28
C ASP A 21 44.76 21.00 -2.82
N GLY A 22 43.91 21.79 -3.48
CA GLY A 22 44.04 21.95 -4.93
C GLY A 22 42.79 22.33 -5.71
N THR A 23 42.43 23.61 -5.61
CA THR A 23 41.66 24.40 -6.59
C THR A 23 40.19 24.05 -6.84
N SER A 24 39.33 24.89 -6.27
CA SER A 24 37.96 25.13 -6.73
C SER A 24 37.93 25.80 -8.11
N SER A 25 36.71 25.88 -8.65
CA SER A 25 36.26 26.73 -9.78
C SER A 25 36.40 26.02 -11.13
N VAL A 26 35.38 25.88 -11.99
CA VAL A 26 34.26 26.76 -12.36
C VAL A 26 33.21 25.88 -13.08
N THR A 27 31.93 26.19 -12.85
CA THR A 27 30.76 26.00 -13.74
C THR A 27 30.87 24.99 -14.88
N ASP A 28 30.03 23.95 -14.86
CA ASP A 28 29.47 23.41 -16.09
C ASP A 28 28.07 22.88 -15.83
N THR A 29 27.16 23.31 -16.71
CA THR A 29 25.88 22.71 -17.06
C THR A 29 25.89 21.19 -16.82
N PRO A 30 24.79 20.52 -16.42
CA PRO A 30 24.73 19.07 -16.55
C PRO A 30 24.78 18.75 -18.05
N GLU A 31 25.98 18.72 -18.61
CA GLU A 31 26.34 18.09 -19.86
C GLU A 31 25.76 16.69 -19.73
N THR A 32 24.62 16.49 -20.37
CA THR A 32 23.98 15.19 -20.47
C THR A 32 24.94 14.35 -21.28
N GLN A 33 25.91 13.75 -20.61
CA GLN A 33 26.82 12.78 -21.20
C GLN A 33 25.91 11.75 -21.87
N PRO A 34 26.00 11.58 -23.20
CA PRO A 34 25.14 10.63 -23.88
C PRO A 34 25.42 9.26 -23.27
N LEU A 35 24.37 8.60 -22.78
CA LEU A 35 24.44 7.25 -22.23
C LEU A 35 25.04 6.33 -23.30
N SER A 36 26.30 5.96 -23.13
CA SER A 36 27.00 5.04 -24.01
C SER A 36 26.67 3.62 -23.58
N ILE A 37 25.75 2.97 -24.31
CA ILE A 37 25.39 1.58 -24.08
C ILE A 37 26.36 0.72 -24.89
N THR A 38 27.23 -0.01 -24.19
CA THR A 38 28.05 -1.04 -24.82
C THR A 38 27.16 -2.19 -25.25
N LEU A 39 27.13 -2.46 -26.56
CA LEU A 39 26.41 -3.60 -27.12
C LEU A 39 27.05 -4.91 -26.65
N PRO A 40 26.25 -5.91 -26.22
CA PRO A 40 26.73 -7.26 -25.95
C PRO A 40 27.42 -7.87 -27.18
N ASP A 41 28.45 -8.68 -26.95
CA ASP A 41 29.16 -9.39 -28.03
C ASP A 41 28.16 -10.21 -28.86
N GLY A 42 28.09 -9.91 -30.16
CA GLY A 42 27.17 -10.56 -31.10
C GLY A 42 25.90 -9.78 -31.47
N SER A 43 25.63 -8.61 -30.87
CA SER A 43 24.49 -7.76 -31.26
C SER A 43 24.91 -6.64 -32.23
N GLU A 44 24.24 -6.54 -33.38
CA GLU A 44 24.52 -5.53 -34.41
C GLU A 44 23.87 -4.16 -34.09
N ASN A 45 22.80 -4.16 -33.26
CA ASN A 45 22.03 -2.97 -32.90
C ASN A 45 21.45 -3.08 -31.47
N VAL A 46 21.16 -1.94 -30.84
CA VAL A 46 20.50 -1.85 -29.52
C VAL A 46 19.11 -2.51 -29.55
N ALA A 47 18.37 -2.37 -30.65
CA ALA A 47 17.08 -3.02 -30.81
C ALA A 47 17.20 -4.55 -30.75
N ASP A 48 18.25 -5.10 -31.37
CA ASP A 48 18.57 -6.52 -31.35
C ASP A 48 18.97 -6.97 -29.94
N ALA A 49 19.85 -6.21 -29.27
CA ALA A 49 20.23 -6.47 -27.88
C ALA A 49 19.02 -6.46 -26.91
N ILE A 50 18.03 -5.58 -27.11
CA ILE A 50 16.80 -5.53 -26.31
C ILE A 50 15.93 -6.76 -26.57
N VAL A 51 15.80 -7.19 -27.83
CA VAL A 51 15.02 -8.37 -28.20
C VAL A 51 15.66 -9.61 -27.58
N THR A 52 16.97 -9.79 -27.75
CA THR A 52 17.72 -10.89 -27.15
C THR A 52 17.59 -10.89 -25.63
N HIS A 53 17.68 -9.72 -24.98
CA HIS A 53 17.49 -9.65 -23.53
C HIS A 53 16.07 -10.02 -23.10
N ARG A 54 15.04 -9.62 -23.85
CA ARG A 54 13.65 -10.04 -23.55
C ARG A 54 13.43 -11.54 -23.76
N GLU A 55 14.07 -12.12 -24.76
CA GLU A 55 14.06 -13.56 -24.98
C GLU A 55 14.72 -14.27 -23.79
N MET A 56 15.89 -13.80 -23.34
CA MET A 56 16.56 -14.36 -22.16
C MET A 56 15.74 -14.26 -20.87
N LEU A 57 14.89 -13.23 -20.73
CA LEU A 57 13.98 -13.08 -19.58
C LEU A 57 12.79 -14.04 -19.62
N THR A 58 12.52 -14.68 -20.76
CA THR A 58 11.47 -15.70 -20.88
C THR A 58 11.91 -16.99 -20.18
N ASP A 59 13.19 -17.35 -20.34
CA ASP A 59 13.81 -18.53 -19.74
C ASP A 59 15.05 -18.16 -18.92
N PRO A 60 14.88 -17.50 -17.75
CA PRO A 60 15.99 -16.93 -17.00
C PRO A 60 16.98 -17.96 -16.45
N HIS A 61 16.57 -19.23 -16.32
CA HIS A 61 17.44 -20.33 -15.90
C HIS A 61 18.40 -20.78 -17.01
N GLU A 62 17.97 -20.81 -18.28
CA GLU A 62 18.80 -21.22 -19.42
C GLU A 62 19.95 -20.23 -19.67
N HIS A 63 19.73 -18.96 -19.31
CA HIS A 63 20.70 -17.88 -19.50
C HIS A 63 21.45 -17.50 -18.22
N GLY A 64 21.30 -18.27 -17.14
CA GLY A 64 21.99 -18.03 -15.86
C GLY A 64 21.62 -16.71 -15.17
N LEU A 65 20.46 -16.13 -15.51
CA LEU A 65 19.93 -14.89 -14.93
C LEU A 65 19.28 -15.14 -13.57
N ALA A 66 18.77 -16.35 -13.34
CA ALA A 66 18.21 -16.80 -12.07
C ALA A 66 18.57 -18.26 -11.83
N THR A 67 18.71 -18.65 -10.56
CA THR A 67 18.88 -20.06 -10.19
C THR A 67 17.53 -20.76 -10.09
N ASP A 68 17.51 -22.09 -10.19
CA ASP A 68 16.30 -22.89 -9.96
C ASP A 68 15.72 -22.65 -8.54
N GLU A 69 16.60 -22.37 -7.58
CA GLU A 69 16.21 -22.01 -6.23
C GLU A 69 15.45 -20.67 -6.19
N ASP A 70 15.95 -19.64 -6.88
CA ASP A 70 15.29 -18.33 -6.97
C ASP A 70 13.89 -18.44 -7.62
N ILE A 71 13.79 -19.24 -8.69
CA ILE A 71 12.52 -19.48 -9.40
C ILE A 71 11.53 -20.21 -8.49
N SER A 72 12.00 -21.22 -7.75
CA SER A 72 11.17 -21.95 -6.78
C SER A 72 10.68 -21.06 -5.64
N HIS A 73 11.55 -20.23 -5.06
CA HIS A 73 11.17 -19.27 -4.01
C HIS A 73 10.16 -18.25 -4.53
N LEU A 74 10.34 -17.72 -5.75
CA LEU A 74 9.41 -16.78 -6.36
C LEU A 74 8.05 -17.45 -6.61
N SER A 75 8.02 -18.66 -7.15
CA SER A 75 6.78 -19.41 -7.37
C SER A 75 6.03 -19.64 -6.06
N LYS A 76 6.74 -20.05 -5.00
CA LYS A 76 6.14 -20.27 -3.68
C LYS A 76 5.66 -18.97 -3.05
N ALA A 77 6.40 -17.88 -3.22
CA ALA A 77 5.99 -16.55 -2.77
C ALA A 77 4.72 -16.08 -3.50
N MET A 78 4.64 -16.34 -4.81
CA MET A 78 3.46 -16.01 -5.62
C MET A 78 2.24 -16.86 -5.24
N GLU A 79 2.41 -18.15 -4.99
CA GLU A 79 1.35 -19.03 -4.48
C GLU A 79 0.86 -18.54 -3.12
N THR A 80 1.76 -18.29 -2.17
CA THR A 80 1.42 -17.74 -0.85
C THR A 80 0.73 -16.39 -0.95
N PHE A 81 1.13 -15.54 -1.91
CA PHE A 81 0.50 -14.26 -2.15
C PHE A 81 -0.90 -14.42 -2.75
N SER A 82 -1.07 -15.36 -3.68
CA SER A 82 -2.38 -15.70 -4.27
C SER A 82 -3.36 -16.17 -3.18
N ASP A 83 -2.94 -17.09 -2.32
CA ASP A 83 -3.76 -17.59 -1.21
C ASP A 83 -4.15 -16.45 -0.24
N ARG A 84 -3.21 -15.54 0.03
CA ARG A 84 -3.48 -14.36 0.88
C ARG A 84 -4.45 -13.41 0.21
N LEU A 85 -4.30 -13.17 -1.10
CA LEU A 85 -5.18 -12.28 -1.85
C LEU A 85 -6.62 -12.81 -1.90
N GLU A 86 -6.78 -14.12 -2.14
CA GLU A 86 -8.09 -14.76 -2.11
C GLU A 86 -8.74 -14.63 -0.73
N LYS A 87 -7.98 -14.94 0.34
CA LYS A 87 -8.46 -14.79 1.72
C LYS A 87 -8.85 -13.35 2.06
N THR A 88 -8.04 -12.36 1.64
CA THR A 88 -8.34 -10.95 1.87
C THR A 88 -9.59 -10.52 1.11
N THR A 89 -9.77 -11.00 -0.12
CA THR A 89 -10.98 -10.72 -0.92
C THR A 89 -12.22 -11.29 -0.22
N GLN A 90 -12.15 -12.54 0.24
CA GLN A 90 -13.25 -13.16 0.99
C GLN A 90 -13.60 -12.39 2.27
N GLN A 91 -12.60 -11.95 3.04
CA GLN A 91 -12.83 -11.13 4.24
C GLN A 91 -13.42 -9.76 3.91
N TYR A 92 -13.03 -9.16 2.78
CA TYR A 92 -13.60 -7.92 2.30
C TYR A 92 -15.08 -8.08 1.98
N ASP A 93 -15.45 -9.12 1.22
CA ASP A 93 -16.85 -9.39 0.85
C ASP A 93 -17.73 -9.66 2.08
N GLU A 94 -17.20 -10.39 3.07
CA GLU A 94 -17.89 -10.64 4.33
C GLU A 94 -18.08 -9.35 5.14
N THR A 95 -17.03 -8.51 5.21
CA THR A 95 -17.11 -7.21 5.90
C THR A 95 -18.10 -6.28 5.20
N GLN A 96 -18.08 -6.25 3.86
CA GLN A 96 -19.02 -5.44 3.09
C GLN A 96 -20.47 -5.89 3.36
N SER A 97 -20.72 -7.20 3.38
CA SER A 97 -22.04 -7.76 3.68
C SER A 97 -22.52 -7.37 5.09
N GLN A 98 -21.63 -7.37 6.09
CA GLN A 98 -21.95 -6.93 7.45
C GLN A 98 -22.25 -5.43 7.51
N VAL A 99 -21.50 -4.61 6.77
CA VAL A 99 -21.76 -3.17 6.66
C VAL A 99 -23.11 -2.91 6.00
N ASP A 100 -23.43 -3.63 4.93
CA ASP A 100 -24.71 -3.52 4.24
C ASP A 100 -25.88 -3.93 5.16
N GLU A 101 -25.73 -5.00 5.95
CA GLU A 101 -26.72 -5.39 6.96
C GLU A 101 -26.90 -4.30 8.03
N LEU A 102 -25.80 -3.77 8.56
CA LEU A 102 -25.85 -2.72 9.58
C LEU A 102 -26.49 -1.44 9.03
N HIS A 103 -26.19 -1.08 7.79
CA HIS A 103 -26.80 0.05 7.10
C HIS A 103 -28.32 -0.12 6.98
N ASN A 104 -28.79 -1.28 6.52
CA ASN A 104 -30.21 -1.59 6.43
C ASN A 104 -30.90 -1.53 7.81
N LEU A 105 -30.23 -2.02 8.86
CA LEU A 105 -30.76 -1.94 10.23
C LEU A 105 -30.91 -0.49 10.70
N VAL A 106 -29.91 0.35 10.45
CA VAL A 106 -29.93 1.77 10.81
C VAL A 106 -31.04 2.51 10.06
N GLU A 107 -31.22 2.24 8.75
CA GLU A 107 -32.33 2.82 7.99
C GLU A 107 -33.69 2.40 8.55
N HIS A 108 -33.85 1.12 8.89
CA HIS A 108 -35.10 0.63 9.48
C HIS A 108 -35.37 1.28 10.84
N GLN A 109 -34.36 1.40 11.70
CA GLN A 109 -34.49 2.08 13.00
C GLN A 109 -34.82 3.57 12.82
N GLN A 110 -34.21 4.23 11.86
CA GLN A 110 -34.50 5.64 11.57
C GLN A 110 -35.96 5.82 11.12
N GLN A 111 -36.48 4.90 10.32
CA GLN A 111 -37.90 4.92 9.93
C GLN A 111 -38.81 4.72 11.15
N GLN A 112 -38.54 3.73 11.99
CA GLN A 112 -39.32 3.48 13.20
C GLN A 112 -39.32 4.69 14.15
N ILE A 113 -38.16 5.35 14.32
CA ILE A 113 -38.06 6.57 15.13
C ILE A 113 -38.92 7.68 14.55
N ASN A 114 -38.92 7.87 13.24
CA ASN A 114 -39.76 8.89 12.58
C ASN A 114 -41.26 8.61 12.77
N GLU A 115 -41.67 7.35 12.66
CA GLU A 115 -43.05 6.93 12.91
C GLU A 115 -43.45 7.16 14.38
N LEU A 116 -42.61 6.76 15.33
CA LEU A 116 -42.82 7.00 16.76
C LEU A 116 -42.89 8.49 17.08
N GLN A 117 -42.00 9.30 16.51
CA GLN A 117 -42.01 10.75 16.65
C GLN A 117 -43.33 11.33 16.13
N SER A 118 -43.82 10.88 14.97
CA SER A 118 -45.11 11.32 14.43
C SER A 118 -46.28 10.96 15.35
N VAL A 119 -46.29 9.76 15.92
CA VAL A 119 -47.34 9.33 16.87
C VAL A 119 -47.30 10.15 18.14
N VAL A 120 -46.12 10.40 18.69
CA VAL A 120 -45.96 11.21 19.92
C VAL A 120 -46.39 12.64 19.68
N ILE A 121 -46.02 13.26 18.55
CA ILE A 121 -46.46 14.61 18.19
C ILE A 121 -47.99 14.65 18.06
N SER A 122 -48.60 13.67 17.39
CA SER A 122 -50.06 13.59 17.28
C SER A 122 -50.74 13.44 18.63
N LEU A 123 -50.19 12.63 19.53
CA LEU A 123 -50.74 12.47 20.88
C LEU A 123 -50.57 13.75 21.70
N ALA A 124 -49.42 14.41 21.60
CA ALA A 124 -49.13 15.67 22.28
C ALA A 124 -50.10 16.78 21.83
N ASP A 125 -50.38 16.87 20.53
CA ASP A 125 -51.38 17.79 19.95
C ASP A 125 -52.79 17.53 20.49
N ILE A 126 -53.21 16.25 20.57
CA ILE A 126 -54.51 15.86 21.17
C ILE A 126 -54.59 16.25 22.65
N LEU A 127 -53.48 16.11 23.39
CA LEU A 127 -53.40 16.41 24.82
C LEU A 127 -53.15 17.90 25.11
N GLY A 128 -52.92 18.73 24.09
CA GLY A 128 -52.56 20.15 24.25
C GLY A 128 -51.20 20.36 24.92
N THR A 129 -50.29 19.41 24.77
CA THR A 129 -48.92 19.43 25.30
C THR A 129 -47.91 19.48 24.16
N GLU A 130 -46.71 20.01 24.40
CA GLU A 130 -45.62 20.01 23.41
C GLU A 130 -44.68 18.81 23.62
N ALA A 131 -44.17 18.24 22.52
CA ALA A 131 -43.18 17.17 22.53
C ALA A 131 -41.91 17.62 21.79
N GLU A 132 -40.78 17.67 22.51
CA GLU A 132 -39.47 18.01 21.95
C GLU A 132 -38.62 16.75 21.71
N TRP A 133 -37.91 16.71 20.58
CA TRP A 133 -37.02 15.63 20.19
C TRP A 133 -35.64 16.19 19.84
N THR A 134 -34.59 15.61 20.41
CA THR A 134 -33.20 15.94 20.07
C THR A 134 -32.60 14.81 19.25
N LYS A 135 -31.98 15.14 18.11
CA LYS A 135 -31.24 14.13 17.33
C LYS A 135 -29.85 13.95 17.92
N PHE A 136 -29.26 12.78 17.67
CA PHE A 136 -27.93 12.45 18.17
C PHE A 136 -26.82 13.39 17.67
N ASN A 137 -27.06 14.15 16.59
CA ASN A 137 -26.14 15.16 16.05
C ASN A 137 -26.35 16.58 16.60
N ASP A 138 -27.32 16.80 17.51
CA ASP A 138 -27.65 18.13 18.05
C ASP A 138 -26.86 18.48 19.34
N THR A 139 -25.82 17.73 19.68
CA THR A 139 -24.88 17.98 20.78
C THR A 139 -23.45 18.06 20.28
#